data_AF-A0AA47MII2-F1
#
_entry.id   AF-A0AA47MII2-F1
#
_cell.length_a   1.000
_cell.length_b   1.000
_cell.length_c   1.000
_cell.angle_alpha   90.00
_cell.angle_beta   90.00
_cell.angle_gamma   90.00
#
_symmetry.space_group_name_H-M   'P 1'
#
loop_
_entity.id
_entity.type
_entity.pdbx_description
1 polymer ?
#
loop_
_entity_poly.entity_id
_entity_poly.type
_entity_poly.pdbx_seq_one_letter_code
_entity_poly.pdbx_strand_id
1 'polypeptide(L)'
;MHSGVKVFALHDPPHLLKNTRSNLEKYNFKISTEHSSGHTFKNLLNSILNCQFKKPQLTKGHFQLNSFSKMCQQGSPGEAVHTAEFVELIDSLFDSFNSRFYKDKKALKRLLTKTSTHATFLKTYLPILQNLEVIGSKNVMFTKGWLLAIACLTQLWDHLQSEHNLSYLFTSHLNQDLVENLFATVRRKGGCRDNPNAKEFRCALRMVRVADLIKPVIGTNCAPDIDKFIATLKSIGKPPTIRPPQSVLPVTKSYNGLH
;
A
#
# COMPACT_ATOMS: atom_id res chain seq x y z
N MET A 1 34.41 -11.26 2.19
CA MET A 1 33.40 -10.24 1.86
C MET A 1 32.04 -10.78 2.33
N HIS A 2 31.46 -10.22 3.38
CA HIS A 2 30.15 -10.68 3.86
C HIS A 2 29.08 -10.19 2.88
N SER A 3 28.29 -11.11 2.33
CA SER A 3 27.15 -10.84 1.46
C SER A 3 26.09 -10.06 2.25
N GLY A 4 26.18 -8.73 2.21
CA GLY A 4 25.25 -7.84 2.90
C GLY A 4 23.90 -7.86 2.20
N VAL A 5 22.89 -8.43 2.85
CA VAL A 5 21.49 -8.37 2.38
C VAL A 5 21.04 -6.91 2.38
N LYS A 6 20.59 -6.41 1.22
CA LYS A 6 20.02 -5.06 1.11
C LYS A 6 18.60 -5.06 1.70
N VAL A 7 18.31 -4.08 2.55
CA VAL A 7 16.99 -3.88 3.16
C VAL A 7 16.37 -2.61 2.58
N PHE A 8 15.17 -2.74 2.01
CA PHE A 8 14.42 -1.65 1.42
C PHE A 8 13.25 -1.29 2.35
N ALA A 9 13.25 -0.06 2.88
CA ALA A 9 12.21 0.41 3.78
C ALA A 9 11.08 1.08 2.97
N LEU A 10 9.90 0.46 2.97
CA LEU A 10 8.73 0.96 2.24
C LEU A 10 7.71 1.55 3.21
N HIS A 11 7.17 2.72 2.87
CA HIS A 11 6.01 3.29 3.56
C HIS A 11 4.75 2.50 3.20
N ASP A 12 3.90 2.25 4.19
CA ASP A 12 2.67 1.48 3.97
C ASP A 12 1.69 2.24 3.05
N PRO A 13 1.37 1.72 1.84
CA PRO A 13 0.55 2.43 0.86
C PRO A 13 -0.88 2.76 1.34
N PRO A 14 -1.60 1.87 2.05
CA PRO A 14 -2.89 2.21 2.68
C PRO A 14 -2.79 3.40 3.64
N HIS A 15 -1.77 3.45 4.49
CA HIS A 15 -1.55 4.59 5.39
C HIS A 15 -1.17 5.87 4.62
N LEU A 16 -0.37 5.77 3.55
CA LEU A 16 -0.09 6.91 2.68
C LEU A 16 -1.36 7.45 2.02
N LEU A 17 -2.25 6.58 1.51
CA LEU A 17 -3.52 6.98 0.92
C LEU A 17 -4.42 7.67 1.96
N LYS A 18 -4.48 7.16 3.19
CA LYS A 18 -5.19 7.81 4.30
C LYS A 18 -4.62 9.20 4.59
N ASN A 19 -3.30 9.34 4.64
CA ASN A 19 -2.64 10.62 4.83
C ASN A 19 -2.91 11.59 3.68
N THR A 20 -2.87 11.12 2.43
CA THR A 20 -3.26 11.89 1.23
C THR A 20 -4.67 12.43 1.38
N ARG A 21 -5.64 11.58 1.70
CA ARG A 21 -7.03 11.97 1.97
C ARG A 21 -7.12 13.04 3.06
N SER A 22 -6.50 12.82 4.21
CA SER A 22 -6.56 13.77 5.33
C SER A 22 -5.93 15.14 5.00
N ASN A 23 -4.96 15.19 4.08
CA ASN A 23 -4.40 16.46 3.61
C ASN A 23 -5.31 17.12 2.57
N LEU A 24 -5.95 16.35 1.70
CA LEU A 24 -6.94 16.83 0.72
C LEU A 24 -8.20 17.41 1.38
N GLU A 25 -8.56 16.93 2.57
CA GLU A 25 -9.66 17.49 3.37
C GLU A 25 -9.28 18.82 4.04
N LYS A 26 -7.98 19.10 4.24
CA LYS A 26 -7.49 20.22 5.05
C LYS A 26 -6.94 21.38 4.23
N TYR A 27 -6.32 21.10 3.09
CA TYR A 27 -5.54 22.08 2.34
C TYR A 27 -5.98 22.17 0.89
N ASN A 28 -5.62 23.28 0.24
CA ASN A 28 -5.72 23.41 -1.22
C ASN A 28 -4.38 23.07 -1.83
N PHE A 29 -4.41 22.65 -3.09
CA PHE A 29 -3.22 22.19 -3.79
C PHE A 29 -3.08 22.93 -5.10
N LYS A 30 -1.82 23.11 -5.52
CA LYS A 30 -1.45 23.70 -6.79
C LYS A 30 -0.46 22.75 -7.48
N ILE A 31 -0.71 22.44 -8.74
CA ILE A 31 0.25 21.72 -9.58
C ILE A 31 0.77 22.73 -10.59
N SER A 32 2.09 22.97 -10.55
CA SER A 32 2.78 23.78 -11.55
C SER A 32 3.21 22.87 -12.71
N THR A 33 2.76 23.16 -13.93
CA THR A 33 3.32 22.55 -15.15
C THR A 33 4.18 23.57 -15.87
N GLU A 34 5.19 23.14 -16.64
CA GLU A 34 6.21 24.01 -17.25
C GLU A 34 5.65 25.15 -18.13
N HIS A 35 4.36 25.10 -18.51
CA HIS A 35 3.74 26.06 -19.43
C HIS A 35 2.41 26.68 -18.96
N SER A 36 2.00 26.50 -17.70
CA SER A 36 0.76 27.14 -17.21
C SER A 36 0.85 27.63 -15.76
N SER A 37 0.18 28.76 -15.49
CA SER A 37 -0.04 29.29 -14.14
C SER A 37 -0.73 28.21 -13.30
N GLY A 38 -0.02 27.66 -12.31
CA GLY A 38 -0.44 26.42 -11.65
C GLY A 38 -1.90 26.42 -11.19
N HIS A 39 -2.59 25.34 -11.52
CA HIS A 39 -4.02 25.19 -11.29
C HIS A 39 -4.26 24.88 -9.82
N THR A 40 -5.06 25.72 -9.16
CA THR A 40 -5.48 25.47 -7.78
C THR A 40 -6.70 24.57 -7.80
N PHE A 41 -6.68 23.46 -7.07
CA PHE A 41 -7.86 22.65 -6.87
C PHE A 41 -8.25 22.64 -5.38
N LYS A 42 -9.53 22.98 -5.12
CA LYS A 42 -10.17 22.91 -3.80
C LYS A 42 -11.44 22.08 -3.91
N ASN A 43 -11.55 21.05 -3.06
CA ASN A 43 -12.78 20.37 -2.66
C ASN A 43 -13.65 19.69 -3.73
N LEU A 44 -13.24 18.50 -4.19
CA LEU A 44 -14.16 17.50 -4.75
C LEU A 44 -14.16 16.16 -4.01
N LEU A 45 -13.16 15.91 -3.14
CA LEU A 45 -13.05 14.63 -2.43
C LEU A 45 -14.20 14.38 -1.45
N ASN A 46 -14.74 15.41 -0.78
CA ASN A 46 -15.85 15.21 0.15
C ASN A 46 -17.13 14.68 -0.52
N SER A 47 -17.36 15.01 -1.80
CA SER A 47 -18.51 14.49 -2.56
C SER A 47 -18.24 13.05 -3.06
N ILE A 48 -17.02 12.78 -3.54
CA ILE A 48 -16.60 11.46 -4.05
C ILE A 48 -16.49 10.42 -2.93
N LEU A 49 -15.90 10.79 -1.78
CA LEU A 49 -15.73 9.90 -0.62
C LEU A 49 -17.08 9.53 0.03
N ASN A 50 -18.05 10.44 0.04
CA ASN A 50 -19.42 10.14 0.51
C ASN A 50 -20.16 9.15 -0.42
N CYS A 51 -19.76 9.03 -1.70
CA CYS A 51 -20.32 8.06 -2.64
C CYS A 51 -19.59 6.70 -2.65
N GLN A 52 -18.28 6.66 -2.37
CA GLN A 52 -17.45 5.48 -2.65
C GLN A 52 -17.33 4.44 -1.53
N PHE A 53 -17.58 4.78 -0.25
CA PHE A 53 -17.46 3.78 0.83
C PHE A 53 -18.62 2.77 0.94
N LYS A 54 -19.59 2.80 0.01
CA LYS A 54 -20.73 1.86 -0.02
C LYS A 54 -20.67 0.77 -1.10
N LYS A 55 -19.68 0.72 -2.00
CA LYS A 55 -19.64 -0.35 -3.03
C LYS A 55 -18.24 -0.61 -3.63
N PRO A 56 -17.79 -1.88 -3.80
CA PRO A 56 -16.39 -2.17 -4.12
C PRO A 56 -15.99 -2.13 -5.61
N GLN A 57 -16.84 -1.69 -6.54
CA GLN A 57 -16.48 -1.70 -7.96
C GLN A 57 -17.07 -0.49 -8.72
N LEU A 58 -16.18 0.34 -9.28
CA LEU A 58 -16.53 1.38 -10.24
C LEU A 58 -16.64 0.75 -11.63
N THR A 59 -17.86 0.61 -12.17
CA THR A 59 -18.10 0.28 -13.58
C THR A 59 -18.32 1.55 -14.40
N LYS A 60 -18.10 1.49 -15.73
CA LYS A 60 -18.32 2.61 -16.67
C LYS A 60 -19.72 3.24 -16.58
N GLY A 61 -20.72 2.51 -16.08
CA GLY A 61 -22.07 3.02 -15.81
C GLY A 61 -22.18 3.98 -14.60
N HIS A 62 -21.24 3.95 -13.64
CA HIS A 62 -21.19 4.93 -12.55
C HIS A 62 -20.62 6.30 -12.98
N PHE A 63 -20.05 6.37 -14.18
CA PHE A 63 -19.71 7.62 -14.88
C PHE A 63 -20.87 8.17 -15.72
N GLN A 64 -22.08 7.58 -15.65
CA GLN A 64 -23.27 8.24 -16.19
C GLN A 64 -23.59 9.49 -15.37
N LEU A 65 -23.00 10.61 -15.81
CA LEU A 65 -23.47 12.01 -15.96
C LEU A 65 -24.47 12.63 -14.96
N ASN A 66 -25.17 11.88 -14.12
CA ASN A 66 -26.12 12.41 -13.14
C ASN A 66 -25.46 12.89 -11.84
N SER A 67 -24.35 12.26 -11.43
CA SER A 67 -23.56 12.73 -10.27
C SER A 67 -22.62 13.88 -10.62
N PHE A 68 -22.11 13.92 -11.85
CA PHE A 68 -21.31 15.04 -12.37
C PHE A 68 -22.16 16.29 -12.65
N SER A 69 -23.44 16.15 -13.04
CA SER A 69 -24.37 17.28 -13.18
C SER A 69 -24.60 18.06 -11.88
N LYS A 70 -24.46 17.43 -10.71
CA LYS A 70 -24.50 18.11 -9.41
C LYS A 70 -23.15 18.74 -9.00
N MET A 71 -22.03 18.29 -9.60
CA MET A 71 -20.69 18.82 -9.36
C MET A 71 -20.42 20.16 -10.06
N CYS A 72 -20.92 20.34 -11.28
CA CYS A 72 -20.83 21.62 -12.02
C CYS A 72 -21.67 22.75 -11.39
N GLN A 73 -22.50 22.46 -10.38
CA GLN A 73 -23.36 23.48 -9.76
C GLN A 73 -22.64 24.34 -8.70
N GLN A 74 -21.43 23.98 -8.26
CA GLN A 74 -20.72 24.72 -7.19
C GLN A 74 -19.24 25.05 -7.45
N GLY A 75 -18.67 24.63 -8.59
CA GLY A 75 -17.29 24.96 -9.00
C GLY A 75 -17.20 25.22 -10.50
N SER A 76 -16.14 25.88 -10.95
CA SER A 76 -15.93 26.12 -12.38
C SER A 76 -15.61 24.80 -13.11
N PRO A 77 -16.03 24.60 -14.38
CA PRO A 77 -15.78 23.36 -15.11
C PRO A 77 -14.29 22.95 -15.18
N GLY A 78 -13.37 23.92 -15.19
CA GLY A 78 -11.93 23.67 -15.22
C GLY A 78 -11.39 23.05 -13.93
N GLU A 79 -11.85 23.48 -12.76
CA GLU A 79 -11.42 22.94 -11.46
C GLU A 79 -11.87 21.48 -11.27
N ALA A 80 -13.05 21.14 -11.80
CA ALA A 80 -13.60 19.79 -11.73
C ALA A 80 -12.76 18.79 -12.54
N VAL A 81 -12.26 19.19 -13.71
CA VAL A 81 -11.38 18.35 -14.56
C VAL A 81 -10.07 18.06 -13.86
N HIS A 82 -9.37 19.10 -13.37
CA HIS A 82 -8.10 18.92 -12.69
C HIS A 82 -8.22 18.07 -11.41
N THR A 83 -9.36 18.16 -10.72
CA THR A 83 -9.59 17.31 -9.55
C THR A 83 -9.83 15.85 -9.94
N ALA A 84 -10.57 15.60 -11.03
CA ALA A 84 -10.80 14.25 -11.53
C ALA A 84 -9.48 13.59 -11.97
N GLU A 85 -8.64 14.33 -12.71
CA GLU A 85 -7.30 13.88 -13.14
C GLU A 85 -6.44 13.51 -11.94
N PHE A 86 -6.42 14.36 -10.91
CA PHE A 86 -5.67 14.08 -9.69
C PHE A 86 -6.18 12.85 -8.94
N VAL A 87 -7.50 12.68 -8.82
CA VAL A 87 -8.11 11.50 -8.17
C VAL A 87 -7.77 10.22 -8.92
N GLU A 88 -7.89 10.22 -10.25
CA GLU A 88 -7.51 9.08 -11.10
C GLU A 88 -6.03 8.74 -10.97
N LEU A 89 -5.18 9.75 -10.86
CA LEU A 89 -3.76 9.59 -10.64
C LEU A 89 -3.44 8.97 -9.27
N ILE A 90 -4.10 9.38 -8.18
CA ILE A 90 -3.93 8.76 -6.85
C ILE A 90 -4.48 7.33 -6.81
N ASP A 91 -5.61 7.07 -7.47
CA ASP A 91 -6.19 5.72 -7.60
C ASP A 91 -5.25 4.79 -8.37
N SER A 92 -4.71 5.24 -9.51
CA SER A 92 -3.72 4.52 -10.32
C SER A 92 -2.42 4.26 -9.54
N LEU A 93 -1.97 5.25 -8.77
CA LEU A 93 -0.82 5.11 -7.89
C LEU A 93 -1.07 4.02 -6.85
N PHE A 94 -2.18 4.08 -6.13
CA PHE A 94 -2.48 3.09 -5.11
C PHE A 94 -2.61 1.68 -5.71
N ASP A 95 -3.26 1.54 -6.87
CA ASP A 95 -3.35 0.28 -7.60
C ASP A 95 -1.95 -0.30 -7.89
N SER A 96 -0.98 0.54 -8.31
CA SER A 96 0.41 0.13 -8.58
C SER A 96 1.15 -0.43 -7.35
N PHE A 97 0.75 0.00 -6.14
CA PHE A 97 1.29 -0.47 -4.86
C PHE A 97 0.44 -1.56 -4.18
N ASN A 98 -0.66 -1.99 -4.81
CA ASN A 98 -1.55 -3.02 -4.27
C ASN A 98 -1.97 -4.05 -5.35
N SER A 99 -1.03 -4.41 -6.22
CA SER A 99 -1.27 -5.41 -7.28
C SER A 99 -1.41 -6.82 -6.72
N ARG A 100 -2.47 -7.53 -7.11
CA ARG A 100 -2.87 -8.85 -6.58
C ARG A 100 -3.16 -9.91 -7.64
N PHE A 101 -3.38 -9.51 -8.90
CA PHE A 101 -3.99 -10.37 -9.90
C PHE A 101 -3.10 -10.58 -11.13
N TYR A 102 -3.18 -11.76 -11.75
CA TYR A 102 -2.57 -12.02 -13.07
C TYR A 102 -3.28 -11.29 -14.20
N LYS A 103 -4.60 -11.18 -14.09
CA LYS A 103 -5.45 -10.52 -15.07
C LYS A 103 -6.40 -9.60 -14.31
N ASP A 104 -6.43 -8.34 -14.72
CA ASP A 104 -7.37 -7.33 -14.24
C ASP A 104 -7.67 -6.36 -15.39
N LYS A 105 -8.83 -5.68 -15.35
CA LYS A 105 -9.16 -4.62 -16.31
C LYS A 105 -8.20 -3.45 -16.18
N LYS A 106 -7.80 -3.09 -14.96
CA LYS A 106 -6.80 -2.06 -14.71
C LYS A 106 -5.40 -2.65 -14.77
N ALA A 107 -4.56 -2.09 -15.63
CA ALA A 107 -3.20 -2.60 -15.86
C ALA A 107 -2.34 -2.56 -14.58
N LEU A 108 -2.46 -1.51 -13.77
CA LEU A 108 -1.67 -1.30 -12.54
C LEU A 108 -2.10 -2.19 -11.36
N LYS A 109 -3.25 -2.87 -11.45
CA LYS A 109 -3.66 -3.88 -10.45
C LYS A 109 -3.09 -5.27 -10.73
N ARG A 110 -2.51 -5.44 -11.92
CA ARG A 110 -1.82 -6.66 -12.32
C ARG A 110 -0.43 -6.70 -11.71
N LEU A 111 0.19 -7.88 -11.63
CA LEU A 111 1.54 -8.01 -11.08
C LEU A 111 2.53 -7.05 -11.74
N LEU A 112 3.47 -6.57 -10.94
CA LEU A 112 4.63 -5.85 -11.43
C LEU A 112 5.52 -6.85 -12.18
N THR A 113 5.80 -6.56 -13.44
CA THR A 113 6.72 -7.33 -14.31
C THR A 113 7.61 -6.38 -15.09
N LYS A 114 8.67 -6.91 -15.72
CA LYS A 114 9.59 -6.13 -16.55
C LYS A 114 8.89 -5.38 -17.69
N THR A 115 7.82 -5.96 -18.24
CA THR A 115 7.05 -5.41 -19.37
C THR A 115 5.77 -4.69 -18.94
N SER A 116 5.48 -4.66 -17.64
CA SER A 116 4.27 -4.01 -17.12
C SER A 116 4.36 -2.48 -17.21
N THR A 117 3.21 -1.83 -17.24
CA THR A 117 3.12 -0.36 -17.36
C THR A 117 3.53 0.41 -16.10
N HIS A 118 3.83 -0.29 -15.00
CA HIS A 118 4.16 0.32 -13.71
C HIS A 118 5.35 1.26 -13.79
N ALA A 119 6.47 0.82 -14.38
CA ALA A 119 7.69 1.62 -14.42
C ALA A 119 7.47 2.93 -15.20
N THR A 120 6.77 2.86 -16.33
CA THR A 120 6.41 4.04 -17.13
C THR A 120 5.49 4.97 -16.34
N PHE A 121 4.43 4.43 -15.73
CA PHE A 121 3.50 5.22 -14.91
C PHE A 121 4.21 5.93 -13.75
N LEU A 122 5.03 5.21 -12.97
CA LEU A 122 5.75 5.76 -11.82
C LEU A 122 6.73 6.87 -12.25
N LYS A 123 7.39 6.72 -13.39
CA LYS A 123 8.27 7.76 -13.97
C LYS A 123 7.49 9.01 -14.37
N THR A 124 6.33 8.86 -15.01
CA THR A 124 5.47 10.01 -15.37
C THR A 124 4.92 10.70 -14.13
N TYR A 125 4.70 9.95 -13.05
CA TYR A 125 4.07 10.48 -11.84
C TYR A 125 5.02 11.23 -10.90
N LEU A 126 6.30 10.82 -10.84
CA LEU A 126 7.34 11.47 -10.03
C LEU A 126 7.36 13.01 -10.15
N PRO A 127 7.43 13.62 -11.36
CA PRO A 127 7.46 15.07 -11.50
C PRO A 127 6.18 15.74 -11.00
N ILE A 128 5.02 15.09 -11.15
CA ILE A 128 3.74 15.62 -10.66
C ILE A 128 3.76 15.74 -9.14
N LEU A 129 4.28 14.74 -8.43
CA LEU A 129 4.42 14.79 -6.97
C LEU A 129 5.46 15.81 -6.49
N GLN A 130 6.55 15.97 -7.24
CA GLN A 130 7.60 16.94 -6.91
C GLN A 130 7.10 18.38 -7.06
N ASN A 131 6.28 18.64 -8.07
CA ASN A 131 5.70 19.96 -8.36
C ASN A 131 4.34 20.21 -7.67
N LEU A 132 3.89 19.29 -6.81
CA LEU A 132 2.66 19.45 -6.04
C LEU A 132 2.91 20.35 -4.84
N GLU A 133 2.40 21.56 -4.91
CA GLU A 133 2.47 22.56 -3.84
C GLU A 133 1.19 22.53 -3.00
N VAL A 134 1.35 22.68 -1.69
CA VAL A 134 0.22 22.79 -0.78
C VAL A 134 0.07 24.23 -0.32
N ILE A 135 -1.09 24.80 -0.60
CA ILE A 135 -1.42 26.18 -0.23
C ILE A 135 -1.75 26.20 1.27
N GLY A 136 -1.05 27.05 2.02
CA GLY A 136 -1.26 27.21 3.46
C GLY A 136 -0.48 26.22 4.34
N SER A 137 0.34 25.33 3.77
CA SER A 137 1.26 24.50 4.53
C SER A 137 2.56 24.23 3.76
N LYS A 138 3.70 24.49 4.37
CA LYS A 138 5.03 24.24 3.78
C LYS A 138 5.51 22.78 3.96
N ASN A 139 4.82 21.97 4.75
CA ASN A 139 5.31 20.63 5.10
C ASN A 139 4.18 19.60 5.09
N VAL A 140 3.88 19.12 3.89
CA VAL A 140 2.93 18.02 3.71
C VAL A 140 3.69 16.71 3.56
N MET A 141 3.53 15.85 4.56
CA MET A 141 4.31 14.61 4.68
C MET A 141 3.93 13.54 3.64
N PHE A 142 2.71 13.58 3.08
CA PHE A 142 2.25 12.51 2.19
C PHE A 142 2.98 12.52 0.84
N THR A 143 3.32 13.68 0.28
CA THR A 143 4.04 13.77 -1.00
C THR A 143 5.44 13.16 -0.88
N LYS A 144 6.17 13.53 0.17
CA LYS A 144 7.46 12.91 0.54
C LYS A 144 7.32 11.40 0.75
N GLY A 145 6.26 10.96 1.42
CA GLY A 145 5.97 9.54 1.65
C GLY A 145 5.80 8.76 0.34
N TRP A 146 5.04 9.31 -0.62
CA TRP A 146 4.90 8.68 -1.94
C TRP A 146 6.18 8.72 -2.77
N LEU A 147 6.92 9.83 -2.78
CA LEU A 147 8.21 9.90 -3.47
C LEU A 147 9.19 8.84 -2.97
N LEU A 148 9.28 8.66 -1.65
CA LEU A 148 10.08 7.61 -1.02
C LEU A 148 9.56 6.21 -1.37
N ALA A 149 8.24 6.01 -1.36
CA ALA A 149 7.63 4.73 -1.72
C ALA A 149 7.94 4.34 -3.17
N ILE A 150 7.86 5.30 -4.11
CA ILE A 150 8.20 5.10 -5.53
C ILE A 150 9.68 4.74 -5.66
N ALA A 151 10.57 5.54 -5.08
CA ALA A 151 12.00 5.28 -5.14
C ALA A 151 12.36 3.92 -4.54
N CYS A 152 11.72 3.52 -3.44
CA CYS A 152 11.92 2.24 -2.78
C CYS A 152 11.43 1.08 -3.66
N LEU A 153 10.20 1.15 -4.19
CA LEU A 153 9.65 0.10 -5.04
C LEU A 153 10.46 -0.09 -6.32
N THR A 154 10.91 0.99 -6.97
CA THR A 154 11.76 0.92 -8.17
C THR A 154 13.08 0.23 -7.85
N GLN A 155 13.79 0.67 -6.81
CA GLN A 155 15.08 0.06 -6.44
C GLN A 155 14.94 -1.40 -5.99
N LEU A 156 13.87 -1.72 -5.23
CA LEU A 156 13.58 -3.08 -4.82
C LEU A 156 13.35 -3.95 -6.06
N TRP A 157 12.53 -3.50 -7.01
CA TRP A 157 12.22 -4.27 -8.21
C TRP A 157 13.45 -4.49 -9.10
N ASP A 158 14.32 -3.49 -9.24
CA ASP A 158 15.58 -3.63 -9.98
C ASP A 158 16.52 -4.63 -9.30
N HIS A 159 16.63 -4.60 -7.97
CA HIS A 159 17.42 -5.56 -7.21
C HIS A 159 16.88 -7.00 -7.30
N LEU A 160 15.56 -7.18 -7.16
CA LEU A 160 14.90 -8.48 -7.26
C LEU A 160 15.04 -9.10 -8.67
N GLN A 161 15.01 -8.27 -9.71
CA GLN A 161 15.26 -8.75 -11.08
C GLN A 161 16.72 -9.13 -11.29
N SER A 162 17.66 -8.27 -10.90
CA SER A 162 19.09 -8.45 -11.18
C SER A 162 19.74 -9.58 -10.38
N GLU A 163 19.45 -9.65 -9.08
CA GLU A 163 20.12 -10.60 -8.17
C GLU A 163 19.35 -11.90 -7.99
N HIS A 164 18.03 -11.89 -8.20
CA HIS A 164 17.16 -13.03 -7.92
C HIS A 164 16.37 -13.53 -9.13
N ASN A 165 16.51 -12.91 -10.31
CA ASN A 165 15.81 -13.30 -11.54
C ASN A 165 14.28 -13.45 -11.37
N LEU A 166 13.67 -12.61 -10.53
CA LEU A 166 12.23 -12.64 -10.29
C LEU A 166 11.46 -12.15 -11.53
N SER A 167 10.57 -13.00 -12.04
CA SER A 167 9.72 -12.67 -13.20
C SER A 167 8.60 -11.69 -12.90
N TYR A 168 8.12 -11.67 -11.65
CA TYR A 168 7.01 -10.82 -11.22
C TYR A 168 7.06 -10.52 -9.73
N LEU A 169 6.31 -9.49 -9.31
CA LEU A 169 6.13 -9.10 -7.91
C LEU A 169 4.67 -8.72 -7.63
N PHE A 170 4.13 -9.24 -6.53
CA PHE A 170 2.86 -8.79 -5.96
C PHE A 170 3.12 -7.62 -5.02
N THR A 171 2.81 -6.40 -5.45
CA THR A 171 3.04 -5.20 -4.62
C THR A 171 2.13 -5.18 -3.39
N SER A 172 1.00 -5.89 -3.41
CA SER A 172 0.16 -6.11 -2.22
C SER A 172 0.82 -6.92 -1.10
N HIS A 173 1.92 -7.64 -1.36
CA HIS A 173 2.67 -8.35 -0.32
C HIS A 173 3.68 -7.44 0.40
N LEU A 174 3.86 -6.21 -0.07
CA LEU A 174 4.78 -5.23 0.52
C LEU A 174 4.09 -4.30 1.51
N ASN A 175 2.77 -4.42 1.69
CA ASN A 175 1.97 -3.60 2.59
C ASN A 175 1.67 -4.34 3.91
N GLN A 176 1.14 -3.61 4.89
CA GLN A 176 0.84 -4.15 6.23
C GLN A 176 -0.49 -4.89 6.31
N ASP A 177 -1.30 -4.94 5.24
CA ASP A 177 -2.63 -5.56 5.23
C ASP A 177 -2.59 -7.02 5.69
N LEU A 178 -1.55 -7.77 5.31
CA LEU A 178 -1.40 -9.18 5.70
C LEU A 178 -1.34 -9.33 7.22
N VAL A 179 -0.60 -8.44 7.90
CA VAL A 179 -0.45 -8.45 9.35
C VAL A 179 -1.73 -7.93 10.03
N GLU A 180 -2.39 -6.92 9.46
CA GLU A 180 -3.67 -6.43 9.97
C GLU A 180 -4.77 -7.51 9.89
N ASN A 181 -4.83 -8.25 8.78
CA ASN A 181 -5.74 -9.38 8.60
C ASN A 181 -5.44 -10.52 9.58
N LEU A 182 -4.16 -10.76 9.89
CA LEU A 182 -3.77 -11.69 10.94
C LEU A 182 -4.30 -11.21 12.30
N PHE A 183 -4.10 -9.94 12.67
CA PHE A 183 -4.61 -9.40 13.92
C PHE A 183 -6.13 -9.48 14.02
N ALA A 184 -6.87 -9.19 12.94
CA ALA A 184 -8.32 -9.36 12.90
C ALA A 184 -8.73 -10.83 13.14
N THR A 185 -7.99 -11.77 12.57
CA THR A 185 -8.23 -13.21 12.77
C THR A 185 -7.94 -13.64 14.21
N VAL A 186 -6.85 -13.14 14.80
CA VAL A 186 -6.51 -13.40 16.20
C VAL A 186 -7.58 -12.84 17.14
N ARG A 187 -8.06 -11.60 16.92
CA ARG A 187 -9.13 -10.99 17.73
C ARG A 187 -10.43 -11.80 17.65
N ARG A 188 -10.84 -12.23 16.45
CA ARG A 188 -12.04 -13.08 16.27
C ARG A 188 -11.98 -14.41 17.02
N LYS A 189 -10.80 -15.00 17.20
CA LYS A 189 -10.61 -16.24 17.97
C LYS A 189 -10.72 -16.05 19.48
N GLY A 190 -10.55 -14.82 19.98
CA GLY A 190 -10.65 -14.49 21.40
C GLY A 190 -12.08 -14.28 21.92
N GLY A 191 -13.12 -14.47 21.10
CA GLY A 191 -14.52 -14.18 21.46
C GLY A 191 -14.86 -12.70 21.35
N CYS A 192 -15.79 -12.20 22.18
CA CYS A 192 -16.29 -10.82 22.17
C CYS A 192 -15.34 -9.77 22.76
N ARG A 193 -14.03 -10.02 22.78
CA ARG A 193 -13.05 -9.12 23.39
C ARG A 193 -12.13 -8.53 22.33
N ASP A 194 -12.49 -7.35 21.84
CA ASP A 194 -11.77 -6.65 20.77
C ASP A 194 -10.36 -6.18 21.18
N ASN A 195 -10.10 -6.06 22.48
CA ASN A 195 -8.82 -5.64 23.03
C ASN A 195 -8.25 -6.68 24.02
N PRO A 196 -7.64 -7.78 23.52
CA PRO A 196 -7.05 -8.81 24.36
C PRO A 196 -5.76 -8.32 25.03
N ASN A 197 -5.49 -8.78 26.26
CA ASN A 197 -4.18 -8.58 26.89
C ASN A 197 -3.09 -9.47 26.25
N ALA A 198 -1.82 -9.25 26.60
CA ALA A 198 -0.70 -9.98 26.00
C ALA A 198 -0.79 -11.52 26.14
N LYS A 199 -1.31 -12.02 27.27
CA LYS A 199 -1.51 -13.46 27.50
C LYS A 199 -2.62 -14.00 26.59
N GLU A 200 -3.75 -13.30 26.53
CA GLU A 200 -4.89 -13.64 25.68
C GLU A 200 -4.50 -13.63 24.18
N PHE A 201 -3.80 -12.58 23.74
CA PHE A 201 -3.28 -12.48 22.37
C PHE A 201 -2.37 -13.65 22.02
N ARG A 202 -1.40 -13.98 22.89
CA ARG A 202 -0.48 -15.11 22.68
C ARG A 202 -1.24 -16.43 22.59
N CYS A 203 -2.24 -16.66 23.44
CA CYS A 203 -3.07 -17.85 23.39
C CYS A 203 -3.87 -17.91 22.08
N ALA A 204 -4.53 -16.81 21.69
CA ALA A 204 -5.30 -16.74 20.45
C ALA A 204 -4.43 -16.92 19.20
N LEU A 205 -3.22 -16.34 19.16
CA LEU A 205 -2.27 -16.54 18.08
C LEU A 205 -1.83 -18.00 17.95
N ARG A 206 -1.57 -18.69 19.07
CA ARG A 206 -1.28 -20.14 19.07
C ARG A 206 -2.46 -20.93 18.51
N MET A 207 -3.68 -20.61 18.91
CA MET A 207 -4.88 -21.27 18.38
C MET A 207 -5.04 -21.05 16.87
N VAL A 208 -4.83 -19.83 16.37
CA VAL A 208 -4.85 -19.54 14.92
C VAL A 208 -3.80 -20.40 14.20
N ARG A 209 -2.56 -20.45 14.70
CA ARG A 209 -1.48 -21.19 14.06
C ARG A 209 -1.72 -22.70 14.04
N VAL A 210 -2.20 -23.26 15.15
CA VAL A 210 -2.55 -24.69 15.25
C VAL A 210 -3.70 -25.01 14.30
N ALA A 211 -4.74 -24.17 14.25
CA ALA A 211 -5.86 -24.36 13.34
C ALA A 211 -5.43 -24.32 11.86
N ASP A 212 -4.50 -23.43 11.48
CA ASP A 212 -3.97 -23.39 10.12
C ASP A 212 -3.15 -24.63 9.74
N LEU A 213 -2.45 -25.24 10.71
CA LEU A 213 -1.70 -26.48 10.48
C LEU A 213 -2.59 -27.73 10.41
N ILE A 214 -3.77 -27.70 11.04
CA ILE A 214 -4.72 -28.83 11.08
C ILE A 214 -5.64 -28.85 9.85
N LYS A 215 -5.75 -27.75 9.08
CA LYS A 215 -6.63 -27.68 7.90
C LYS A 215 -6.31 -28.82 6.93
N PRO A 216 -7.23 -29.77 6.70
CA PRO A 216 -7.02 -30.83 5.73
C PRO A 216 -6.92 -30.23 4.33
N VAL A 217 -6.05 -30.81 3.49
CA VAL A 217 -6.00 -30.46 2.07
C VAL A 217 -7.35 -30.84 1.46
N ILE A 218 -8.09 -29.85 0.95
CA ILE A 218 -9.37 -30.10 0.30
C ILE A 218 -9.10 -31.00 -0.92
N GLY A 219 -9.60 -32.24 -0.89
CA GLY A 219 -9.52 -33.18 -2.01
C GLY A 219 -8.74 -34.49 -1.77
N THR A 220 -8.18 -34.74 -0.58
CA THR A 220 -7.53 -36.04 -0.29
C THR A 220 -8.39 -36.91 0.63
N ASN A 221 -8.83 -38.08 0.14
CA ASN A 221 -9.54 -39.12 0.92
C ASN A 221 -8.66 -39.85 1.96
N CYS A 222 -7.46 -39.36 2.24
CA CYS A 222 -6.58 -39.97 3.24
C CYS A 222 -6.83 -39.34 4.61
N ALA A 223 -7.14 -40.18 5.60
CA ALA A 223 -7.18 -39.75 6.99
C ALA A 223 -5.84 -39.07 7.35
N PRO A 224 -5.83 -37.83 7.86
CA PRO A 224 -4.60 -37.16 8.21
C PRO A 224 -3.94 -37.90 9.38
N ASP A 225 -2.70 -38.34 9.17
CA ASP A 225 -1.89 -39.02 10.17
C ASP A 225 -1.49 -38.02 11.28
N ILE A 226 -2.25 -38.05 12.38
CA ILE A 226 -2.15 -37.12 13.52
C ILE A 226 -0.76 -37.19 14.17
N ASP A 227 -0.05 -38.32 14.04
CA ASP A 227 1.25 -38.53 14.67
C ASP A 227 2.36 -37.69 14.04
N LYS A 228 2.36 -37.54 12.70
CA LYS A 228 3.25 -36.60 12.00
C LYS A 228 2.98 -35.14 12.40
N PHE A 229 1.72 -34.80 12.63
CA PHE A 229 1.31 -33.47 13.08
C PHE A 229 1.81 -33.17 14.50
N ILE A 230 1.65 -34.12 15.44
CA ILE A 230 2.15 -33.98 16.82
C ILE A 230 3.68 -33.88 16.86
N ALA A 231 4.40 -34.64 16.03
CA ALA A 231 5.85 -34.54 15.90
C ALA A 231 6.29 -33.14 15.43
N THR A 232 5.56 -32.57 14.47
CA THR A 232 5.83 -31.20 13.96
C THR A 232 5.55 -30.13 15.02
N LEU A 233 4.46 -30.25 15.79
CA LEU A 233 4.15 -29.33 16.90
C LEU A 233 5.25 -29.30 17.98
N LYS A 234 5.84 -30.47 18.31
CA LYS A 234 6.95 -30.56 19.28
C LYS A 234 8.19 -29.77 18.82
N SER A 235 8.40 -29.64 17.51
CA SER A 235 9.53 -28.88 16.94
C SER A 235 9.34 -27.35 16.95
N ILE A 236 8.08 -26.88 16.89
CA ILE A 236 7.72 -25.45 16.83
C ILE A 236 7.92 -24.72 18.18
N GLY A 237 7.99 -25.47 19.29
CA GLY A 237 8.14 -24.93 20.64
C GLY A 237 9.54 -24.43 21.01
N LYS A 238 10.57 -24.63 20.17
CA LYS A 238 11.91 -24.12 20.44
C LYS A 238 12.02 -22.66 19.94
N PRO A 239 12.17 -21.66 20.83
CA PRO A 239 12.42 -20.30 20.39
C PRO A 239 13.74 -20.27 19.61
N PRO A 240 13.83 -19.57 18.47
CA PRO A 240 15.11 -19.32 17.83
C PRO A 240 16.00 -18.53 18.80
N THR A 241 17.25 -18.95 18.97
CA THR A 241 18.28 -18.17 19.67
C THR A 241 18.47 -16.84 18.97
N ILE A 242 17.86 -15.78 19.49
CA ILE A 242 18.06 -14.41 19.03
C ILE A 242 19.45 -13.98 19.51
N ARG A 243 20.41 -13.84 18.58
CA ARG A 243 21.65 -13.12 18.87
C ARG A 243 21.36 -11.61 18.87
N PRO A 244 21.82 -10.85 19.86
CA PRO A 244 21.61 -9.40 19.88
C PRO A 244 22.26 -8.75 18.65
N PRO A 245 21.61 -7.76 18.01
CA PRO A 245 22.22 -7.01 16.93
C PRO A 245 23.45 -6.26 17.45
N GLN A 246 24.59 -6.43 16.78
CA GLN A 246 25.80 -5.65 17.06
C GLN A 246 25.59 -4.21 16.60
N SER A 247 25.78 -3.27 17.54
CA SER A 247 25.93 -1.81 17.39
C SER A 247 25.21 -1.16 16.18
N VAL A 248 24.08 -0.52 16.45
CA VAL A 248 23.47 0.46 15.54
C VAL A 248 24.44 1.64 15.41
N LEU A 249 25.01 1.86 14.22
CA LEU A 249 25.79 3.09 13.97
C LEU A 249 24.82 4.28 13.90
N PRO A 250 25.11 5.39 14.61
CA PRO A 250 24.28 6.58 14.56
C PRO A 250 24.38 7.25 13.19
N VAL A 251 23.23 7.55 12.59
CA VAL A 251 23.14 8.36 11.37
C VAL A 251 23.51 9.80 11.71
N THR A 252 24.71 10.23 11.36
CA THR A 252 25.08 11.64 11.36
C THR A 252 24.37 12.35 10.22
N LYS A 253 23.63 13.42 10.56
CA LYS A 253 23.09 14.38 9.60
C LYS A 253 24.23 15.04 8.82
N SER A 254 24.26 14.87 7.51
CA SER A 254 24.80 15.90 6.60
C SER A 254 24.22 15.71 5.20
N TYR A 255 23.15 16.43 4.91
CA TYR A 255 22.85 16.80 3.53
C TYR A 255 23.75 17.99 3.20
N ASN A 256 24.78 17.77 2.40
CA ASN A 256 25.54 18.83 1.74
C ASN A 256 25.60 18.53 0.24
N GLY A 257 25.04 19.45 -0.55
CA GLY A 257 25.52 19.84 -1.88
C GLY A 257 25.41 18.82 -3.01
N LEU A 258 24.39 19.00 -3.86
CA LEU A 258 24.53 18.77 -5.29
C LEU A 258 24.28 20.12 -5.98
N HIS A 259 25.39 20.69 -6.47
CA HIS A 259 25.38 21.66 -7.57
C HIS A 259 25.01 20.93 -8.87
#